data_AF-A0A6J3H8Z2-F1
#
_entry.id   AF-A0A6J3H8Z2-F1
#
_cell.length_a   1.000
_cell.length_b   1.000
_cell.length_c   1.000
_cell.angle_alpha   90.00
_cell.angle_beta   90.00
_cell.angle_gamma   90.00
#
_symmetry.space_group_name_H-M   'P 1'
#
loop_
_entity.id
_entity.type
_entity.pdbx_description
1 polymer ?
#
loop_
_entity_poly.entity_id
_entity_poly.type
_entity_poly.pdbx_seq_one_letter_code
_entity_poly.pdbx_strand_id
1 'polypeptide(L)'
;MAARLGAFLKNAWAKEPVLVVSFFIGTLAIILPPISPYFKYSVMINKATPYNYPGLGDVLVSVAPSCPTVPVRDDGNMPDIPSHPQDPQGPSLEWLKNL
;
A
#
# COMPACT_ATOMS: atom_id res chain seq x y z
N MET A 1 39.18 10.55 -3.21
CA MET A 1 37.93 11.00 -3.85
C MET A 1 36.85 11.39 -2.82
N ALA A 2 36.60 10.56 -1.80
CA ALA A 2 35.63 10.85 -0.72
C ALA A 2 35.88 12.19 0.02
N ALA A 3 37.13 12.54 0.32
CA ALA A 3 37.45 13.81 0.99
C ALA A 3 37.07 15.06 0.16
N ARG A 4 37.14 14.97 -1.18
CA ARG A 4 36.76 16.07 -2.09
C ARG A 4 35.25 16.26 -2.15
N LEU A 5 34.48 15.16 -2.16
CA LEU A 5 33.01 15.20 -2.11
C LEU A 5 32.51 15.75 -0.77
N GLY A 6 33.10 15.33 0.35
CA GLY A 6 32.73 15.87 1.67
C GLY A 6 33.00 17.36 1.83
N ALA A 7 34.10 17.87 1.27
CA ALA A 7 34.41 19.30 1.27
C ALA A 7 33.40 20.10 0.42
N PHE A 8 33.02 19.58 -0.75
CA PHE A 8 31.99 20.18 -1.60
C PHE A 8 30.64 20.24 -0.88
N LEU A 9 30.22 19.15 -0.23
CA LEU A 9 28.92 19.07 0.46
C LEU A 9 28.84 20.05 1.63
N LYS A 10 29.91 20.19 2.43
CA LYS A 10 29.99 21.18 3.51
C LYS A 10 29.89 22.62 2.99
N ASN A 11 30.54 22.91 1.86
CA ASN A 11 30.49 24.22 1.23
C ASN A 11 29.11 24.51 0.60
N ALA A 12 28.49 23.52 -0.05
CA ALA A 12 27.13 23.65 -0.59
C ALA A 12 26.09 23.85 0.53
N TRP A 13 26.25 23.18 1.67
CA TRP A 13 25.38 23.35 2.83
C TRP A 13 25.50 24.75 3.44
N ALA A 14 26.69 25.34 3.44
CA ALA A 14 26.91 26.70 3.95
C ALA A 14 26.38 27.80 3.00
N LYS A 15 26.36 27.55 1.69
CA LYS A 15 25.95 28.55 0.68
C LYS A 15 24.49 28.45 0.29
N GLU A 16 24.01 27.24 0.05
CA GLU A 16 22.66 26.96 -0.50
C GLU A 16 21.99 25.83 0.29
N PRO A 17 21.76 26.01 1.61
CA PRO A 17 21.22 24.95 2.47
C PRO A 17 19.85 24.45 2.00
N VAL A 18 19.03 25.34 1.43
CA VAL A 18 17.69 25.00 0.92
C VAL A 18 17.77 23.98 -0.21
N LEU A 19 18.72 24.14 -1.14
CA LEU A 19 18.90 23.20 -2.24
C LEU A 19 19.47 21.87 -1.75
N VAL A 20 20.44 21.91 -0.83
CA VAL A 20 20.97 20.66 -0.25
C VAL A 20 19.85 19.87 0.41
N VAL A 21 19.03 20.51 1.26
CA VAL A 21 17.91 19.86 1.95
C VAL A 21 16.86 19.32 0.97
N SER A 22 16.52 20.05 -0.10
CA SER A 22 15.52 19.60 -1.06
C SER A 22 15.96 18.33 -1.80
N PHE A 23 17.23 18.25 -2.23
CA PHE A 23 17.78 17.04 -2.85
C PHE A 23 17.85 15.87 -1.86
N PHE A 24 18.21 16.12 -0.59
CA PHE A 24 18.19 15.08 0.44
C PHE A 24 16.79 14.52 0.70
N ILE A 25 15.78 15.37 0.84
CA ILE A 25 14.40 14.93 1.07
C ILE A 25 13.86 14.21 -0.17
N GLY A 26 14.09 14.74 -1.38
CA GLY A 26 13.65 14.13 -2.63
C GLY A 26 14.27 12.75 -2.86
N THR A 27 15.57 12.60 -2.59
CA THR A 27 16.24 11.29 -2.71
C THR A 27 15.75 10.29 -1.67
N LEU A 28 15.58 10.71 -0.41
CA LEU A 28 14.98 9.87 0.64
C LEU A 28 13.57 9.41 0.23
N ALA A 29 12.73 10.31 -0.28
CA ALA A 29 11.37 9.97 -0.69
C ALA A 29 11.30 8.91 -1.81
N ILE A 30 12.30 8.84 -2.68
CA ILE A 30 12.38 7.84 -3.75
C ILE A 30 12.93 6.50 -3.22
N ILE A 31 13.90 6.54 -2.29
CA ILE A 31 14.61 5.36 -1.80
C ILE A 31 13.85 4.65 -0.67
N LEU A 32 13.13 5.39 0.18
CA LEU A 32 12.40 4.86 1.34
C LEU A 32 11.30 3.84 0.98
N PRO A 33 10.42 4.08 -0.02
CA PRO A 33 9.31 3.18 -0.32
C PRO A 33 9.71 1.73 -0.62
N PRO A 34 10.69 1.42 -1.50
CA PRO A 34 11.08 0.04 -1.77
C PRO A 34 11.83 -0.65 -0.62
N ILE A 35 12.43 0.12 0.30
CA ILE A 35 13.16 -0.44 1.46
C ILE A 35 12.21 -0.69 2.64
N SER A 36 11.14 0.08 2.76
CA SER A 36 10.26 -0.01 3.91
C SER A 36 9.39 -1.28 3.87
N PRO A 37 9.40 -2.12 4.92
CA PRO A 37 8.51 -3.28 5.00
C PRO A 37 7.03 -2.86 5.15
N TYR A 38 6.80 -1.62 5.56
CA TYR A 38 5.48 -1.08 5.82
C TYR A 38 4.70 -0.67 4.57
N PHE A 39 5.38 -0.45 3.43
CA PHE A 39 4.73 -0.03 2.19
C PHE A 39 3.68 -1.04 1.70
N LYS A 40 3.83 -2.34 2.03
CA LYS A 40 2.83 -3.35 1.71
C LYS A 40 1.49 -3.11 2.41
N TYR A 41 1.49 -2.65 3.66
CA TYR A 41 0.28 -2.45 4.44
C TYR A 41 -0.57 -1.30 3.91
N SER A 42 0.03 -0.23 3.39
CA SER A 42 -0.74 0.87 2.77
C SER A 42 -1.56 0.38 1.58
N VAL A 43 -0.98 -0.50 0.74
CA VAL A 43 -1.68 -1.13 -0.38
C VAL A 43 -2.79 -2.08 0.11
N MET A 44 -2.52 -2.88 1.14
CA MET A 44 -3.52 -3.80 1.69
C MET A 44 -4.69 -3.06 2.36
N ILE A 45 -4.44 -1.93 3.04
CA ILE A 45 -5.48 -1.07 3.62
C ILE A 45 -6.39 -0.51 2.53
N ASN A 46 -5.82 0.05 1.46
CA ASN A 46 -6.59 0.61 0.35
C ASN A 46 -7.45 -0.45 -0.37
N LYS A 47 -7.02 -1.71 -0.37
CA LYS A 47 -7.81 -2.83 -0.92
C LYS A 47 -8.89 -3.31 0.04
N ALA A 48 -8.66 -3.19 1.34
CA ALA A 48 -9.58 -3.61 2.38
C ALA A 48 -10.73 -2.63 2.61
N THR A 49 -10.63 -1.37 2.17
CA THR A 49 -11.69 -0.36 2.31
C THR A 49 -12.79 -0.54 1.26
N PRO A 50 -14.02 -0.94 1.66
CA PRO A 50 -15.10 -1.17 0.71
C PRO A 50 -15.80 0.14 0.37
N TYR A 51 -15.43 0.76 -0.75
CA TYR A 51 -16.10 1.98 -1.24
C TYR A 51 -17.36 1.68 -2.05
N ASN A 52 -17.41 0.55 -2.74
CA ASN A 52 -18.56 0.12 -3.54
C ASN A 52 -19.39 -0.91 -2.77
N TYR A 53 -20.71 -0.88 -2.96
CA TYR A 53 -21.59 -1.86 -2.35
C TYR A 53 -21.28 -3.25 -2.92
N PRO A 54 -21.11 -4.28 -2.09
CA PRO A 54 -20.78 -5.61 -2.53
C PRO A 54 -22.00 -6.33 -3.15
N GLY A 55 -22.79 -5.66 -3.99
CA GLY A 55 -24.02 -6.20 -4.59
C GLY A 55 -24.63 -5.37 -5.75
N LEU A 56 -24.05 -4.24 -6.14
CA LEU A 56 -24.54 -3.44 -7.27
C LEU A 56 -23.39 -2.57 -7.82
N GLY A 57 -22.58 -3.15 -8.70
CA GLY A 57 -21.35 -2.52 -9.17
C GLY A 57 -20.81 -3.16 -10.43
N ASP A 58 -21.68 -3.37 -11.42
CA ASP A 58 -21.25 -3.83 -12.73
C ASP A 58 -20.49 -2.70 -13.44
N VAL A 59 -19.30 -3.07 -13.93
CA VAL A 59 -18.46 -2.34 -14.89
C VAL A 59 -17.82 -1.07 -14.32
N LEU A 60 -16.57 -1.18 -13.82
CA LEU A 60 -15.43 -0.32 -14.24
C LEU A 60 -14.18 -0.33 -13.32
N VAL A 61 -14.11 -1.02 -12.17
CA VAL A 61 -12.87 -1.01 -11.34
C VAL A 61 -12.47 -2.40 -10.84
N SER A 62 -11.66 -3.09 -11.64
CA SER A 62 -10.96 -4.33 -11.26
C SER A 62 -9.68 -4.00 -10.46
N VAL A 63 -9.79 -3.60 -9.17
CA VAL A 63 -8.62 -3.39 -8.29
C VAL A 63 -8.81 -3.85 -6.83
N ALA A 64 -9.67 -4.85 -6.55
CA ALA A 64 -9.72 -5.46 -5.21
C ALA A 64 -9.80 -7.01 -5.31
N PRO A 65 -8.82 -7.76 -4.76
CA PRO A 65 -8.79 -9.22 -4.87
C PRO A 65 -9.33 -9.94 -3.61
N SER A 66 -10.15 -9.32 -2.77
CA SER A 66 -10.36 -9.86 -1.42
C SER A 66 -11.81 -9.83 -0.91
N CYS A 67 -12.80 -9.99 -1.76
CA CYS A 67 -14.15 -10.51 -1.45
C CYS A 67 -14.98 -10.43 -2.73
N PRO A 68 -15.85 -11.41 -3.04
CA PRO A 68 -16.78 -11.23 -4.15
C PRO A 68 -17.65 -10.00 -3.89
N THR A 69 -17.47 -9.00 -4.75
CA THR A 69 -18.09 -7.66 -4.63
C THR A 69 -19.56 -7.68 -5.06
N VAL A 70 -20.12 -8.87 -5.27
CA VAL A 70 -21.53 -9.23 -5.43
C VAL A 70 -21.60 -10.68 -4.93
N PRO A 71 -22.61 -11.11 -4.13
CA PRO A 71 -22.71 -12.50 -3.72
C PRO A 71 -22.69 -13.38 -4.95
N VAL A 72 -21.72 -14.28 -5.03
CA VAL A 72 -21.59 -15.18 -6.17
C VAL A 72 -22.72 -16.18 -6.10
N ARG A 73 -23.32 -16.47 -7.26
CA ARG A 73 -24.26 -17.58 -7.36
C ARG A 73 -23.51 -18.88 -7.14
N ASP A 74 -23.92 -19.61 -6.11
CA ASP A 74 -23.32 -20.90 -5.78
C ASP A 74 -23.59 -21.92 -6.90
N ASP A 75 -22.53 -22.53 -7.41
CA ASP A 75 -22.54 -23.63 -8.38
C ASP A 75 -22.29 -25.00 -7.72
N GLY A 76 -22.14 -25.02 -6.38
CA GLY A 76 -21.86 -26.21 -5.58
C GLY A 76 -20.37 -26.54 -5.47
N ASN A 77 -19.45 -25.75 -6.04
CA ASN A 77 -18.02 -26.01 -6.01
C ASN A 77 -17.17 -24.73 -5.77
N MET A 78 -17.49 -23.98 -4.70
CA MET A 78 -16.76 -22.76 -4.32
C MET A 78 -16.26 -22.82 -2.86
N PRO A 79 -15.24 -23.64 -2.54
CA PRO A 79 -14.76 -23.82 -1.17
C PRO A 79 -14.13 -22.56 -0.54
N ASP A 80 -13.64 -21.64 -1.39
CA ASP A 80 -12.96 -20.40 -0.96
C ASP A 80 -13.93 -19.23 -0.72
N ILE A 81 -15.23 -19.39 -1.04
CA ILE A 81 -16.22 -18.33 -0.90
C ILE A 81 -17.03 -18.53 0.38
N PRO A 82 -17.03 -17.56 1.32
CA PRO A 82 -17.83 -17.67 2.53
C PRO A 82 -19.32 -17.56 2.23
N SER A 83 -20.15 -18.36 2.92
CA SER A 83 -21.62 -18.29 2.81
C SER A 83 -22.20 -17.19 3.71
N HIS A 84 -21.48 -16.84 4.78
CA HIS A 84 -21.85 -15.84 5.77
C HIS A 84 -20.64 -14.96 6.15
N PRO A 85 -20.82 -13.68 6.51
CA PRO A 85 -19.70 -12.78 6.83
C PRO A 85 -18.81 -13.20 8.00
N GLN A 86 -19.29 -14.08 8.87
CA GLN A 86 -18.54 -14.59 10.03
C GLN A 86 -17.81 -15.90 9.74
N ASP A 87 -17.95 -16.44 8.54
CA ASP A 87 -17.30 -17.68 8.13
C ASP A 87 -15.77 -17.47 7.99
N PRO A 88 -14.94 -18.42 8.45
CA PRO A 88 -13.49 -18.27 8.49
C PRO A 88 -12.80 -18.26 7.11
N GLN A 89 -13.51 -18.61 6.04
CA GLN A 89 -13.00 -18.70 4.67
C GLN A 89 -12.68 -17.32 4.06
N GLY A 90 -13.32 -16.25 4.58
CA GLY A 90 -13.11 -14.89 4.10
C GLY A 90 -11.77 -14.27 4.53
N PRO A 91 -11.25 -13.28 3.79
CA PRO A 91 -10.05 -12.57 4.19
C PRO A 91 -10.30 -11.73 5.44
N SER A 92 -9.61 -12.07 6.53
CA SER A 92 -9.76 -11.37 7.81
C SER A 92 -8.88 -10.12 7.90
N LEU A 93 -9.35 -9.14 8.68
CA LEU A 93 -8.63 -7.90 8.97
C LEU A 93 -7.86 -7.96 10.30
N GLU A 94 -7.56 -9.17 10.80
CA GLU A 94 -6.81 -9.33 12.06
C GLU A 94 -5.41 -8.72 11.97
N TRP A 95 -4.76 -8.79 10.82
CA TRP A 95 -3.46 -8.13 10.60
C TRP A 95 -3.55 -6.59 10.73
N LEU A 96 -4.70 -5.99 10.40
CA LEU A 96 -4.92 -4.55 10.48
C LEU A 96 -5.27 -4.13 11.92
N LYS A 97 -6.00 -4.96 12.65
CA LYS A 97 -6.30 -4.74 14.08
C LYS A 97 -5.05 -4.80 14.96
N ASN A 98 -4.08 -5.62 14.57
CA ASN A 98 -2.82 -5.85 15.29
C ASN A 98 -1.64 -5.05 14.72
N LEU A 99 -1.88 -4.14 13.77
CA LEU A 99 -0.87 -3.28 13.17
C LEU A 99 -0.47 -2.14 14.12
#